data_AF-A0A7C5BFE4-F1
#
_entry.id   AF-A0A7C5BFE4-F1
#
_cell.length_a   1.000
_cell.length_b   1.000
_cell.length_c   1.000
_cell.angle_alpha   90.00
_cell.angle_beta   90.00
_cell.angle_gamma   90.00
#
_symmetry.space_group_name_H-M   'P 1'
#
loop_
_entity.id
_entity.type
_entity.pdbx_description
1 polymer ?
#
loop_
_entity_poly.entity_id
_entity_poly.type
_entity_poly.pdbx_seq_one_letter_code
_entity_poly.pdbx_strand_id
1 'polypeptide(L)'
;FQILTEVGLLPGALKRNNSLHFISKMQHIKVINNDNKFLETCAVGEILNVPVAHADGNYYIDNEGLTSLKENNQILVQYCDTSGTPMVLNGSVEQIAGVCNKKKNVFGLMPHPERAIELLLGSDDGLKMFAGLAS
;
A
#
# COMPACT_ATOMS: atom_id res chain seq x y z
N PHE A 1 9.49 0.71 -1.22
CA PHE A 1 8.75 1.94 -1.58
C PHE A 1 9.66 3.18 -1.52
N GLN A 2 10.32 3.48 -0.39
CA GLN A 2 11.22 4.66 -0.24
C GLN A 2 12.22 4.84 -1.40
N ILE A 3 12.98 3.79 -1.72
CA ILE A 3 13.94 3.83 -2.82
C ILE A 3 13.24 4.17 -4.14
N LEU A 4 12.08 3.57 -4.43
CA LEU A 4 11.34 3.80 -5.68
C LEU A 4 10.87 5.26 -5.83
N THR A 5 10.48 5.90 -4.73
CA THR A 5 10.15 7.33 -4.72
C THR A 5 11.39 8.22 -4.84
N GLU A 6 12.49 7.86 -4.17
CA GLU A 6 13.76 8.63 -4.22
C GLU A 6 14.42 8.59 -5.59
N VAL A 7 14.35 7.44 -6.30
CA VAL A 7 14.88 7.30 -7.65
C VAL A 7 13.89 7.76 -8.74
N GLY A 8 12.72 8.28 -8.37
CA GLY A 8 11.72 8.82 -9.29
C GLY A 8 10.94 7.79 -10.11
N LEU A 9 10.99 6.51 -9.74
CA LEU A 9 10.19 5.44 -10.38
C LEU A 9 8.73 5.46 -9.94
N LEU A 10 8.45 6.02 -8.75
CA LEU A 10 7.13 6.31 -8.25
C LEU A 10 7.04 7.79 -7.86
N PRO A 11 5.88 8.43 -8.03
CA PRO A 11 5.67 9.79 -7.58
C PRO A 11 5.55 9.85 -6.05
N GLY A 12 5.71 11.06 -5.50
CA GLY A 12 5.60 11.32 -4.06
C GLY A 12 6.88 11.02 -3.29
N ALA A 13 6.77 11.02 -1.97
CA ALA A 13 7.86 10.76 -1.03
C ALA A 13 7.31 10.14 0.26
N LEU A 14 8.19 9.53 1.04
CA LEU A 14 7.86 8.99 2.36
C LEU A 14 8.53 9.83 3.45
N LYS A 15 7.74 10.23 4.44
CA LYS A 15 8.14 11.05 5.60
C LYS A 15 8.10 10.21 6.87
N ARG A 16 8.67 10.76 7.95
CA ARG A 16 8.46 10.27 9.31
C ARG A 16 6.97 10.19 9.65
N ASN A 17 6.58 9.13 10.35
CA ASN A 17 5.22 8.99 10.87
C ASN A 17 4.87 10.19 11.78
N ASN A 18 3.62 10.67 11.72
CA ASN A 18 3.19 11.81 12.55
C ASN A 18 3.31 11.56 14.06
N SER A 19 3.18 10.31 14.49
CA SER A 19 3.31 9.91 15.89
C SER A 19 4.76 9.71 16.35
N LEU A 20 5.76 9.80 15.47
CA LEU A 20 7.20 9.52 15.71
C LEU A 20 7.51 8.13 16.31
N HIS A 21 6.51 7.27 16.46
CA HIS A 21 6.64 5.92 16.98
C HIS A 21 6.73 4.89 15.86
N PHE A 22 7.58 3.88 16.09
CA PHE A 22 7.63 2.68 15.26
C PHE A 22 6.30 1.92 15.36
N ILE A 23 5.69 1.62 14.22
CA ILE A 23 4.43 0.87 14.16
C ILE A 23 4.77 -0.57 13.76
N SER A 24 4.45 -1.54 14.62
CA SER A 24 4.58 -2.98 14.36
C SER A 24 3.31 -3.70 14.76
N LYS A 25 2.39 -3.91 13.81
CA LYS A 25 1.09 -4.57 14.06
C LYS A 25 0.51 -5.13 12.76
N MET A 26 -0.52 -5.97 12.89
CA MET A 26 -1.42 -6.27 11.78
C MET A 26 -2.30 -5.06 11.49
N GLN A 27 -2.52 -4.80 10.20
CA GLN A 27 -3.28 -3.65 9.74
C GLN A 27 -4.13 -4.05 8.53
N HIS A 28 -5.40 -3.65 8.57
CA HIS A 28 -6.30 -3.80 7.45
C HIS A 28 -6.00 -2.75 6.38
N ILE A 29 -5.97 -3.20 5.14
CA ILE A 29 -5.91 -2.36 3.95
C ILE A 29 -7.06 -2.73 3.03
N LYS A 30 -7.58 -1.75 2.30
CA LYS A 30 -8.62 -1.94 1.31
C LYS A 30 -8.03 -1.83 -0.09
N VAL A 31 -8.37 -2.77 -0.96
CA VAL A 31 -8.05 -2.71 -2.39
C VAL A 31 -8.92 -1.65 -3.05
N ILE A 32 -8.30 -0.59 -3.54
CA ILE A 32 -8.96 0.52 -4.23
C ILE A 32 -8.93 0.29 -5.74
N ASN A 33 -7.86 -0.30 -6.23
CA ASN A 33 -7.71 -0.68 -7.63
C ASN A 33 -6.84 -1.93 -7.74
N ASN A 34 -7.20 -2.82 -8.66
CA ASN A 34 -6.52 -4.08 -8.92
C ASN A 34 -5.93 -4.19 -10.34
N ASP A 35 -5.86 -3.08 -11.08
CA ASP A 35 -5.25 -2.96 -12.42
C ASP A 35 -3.72 -2.96 -12.35
N ASN A 36 -3.16 -4.04 -11.78
CA ASN A 36 -1.76 -4.38 -11.87
C ASN A 36 -1.56 -5.89 -11.60
N LYS A 37 -0.43 -6.42 -12.04
CA LYS A 37 -0.10 -7.85 -11.89
C LYS A 37 0.01 -8.33 -10.43
N PHE A 38 0.12 -7.42 -9.47
CA PHE A 38 0.20 -7.76 -8.05
C PHE A 38 -1.17 -7.89 -7.38
N LEU A 39 -2.21 -7.20 -7.87
CA LEU A 39 -3.52 -7.21 -7.24
C LEU A 39 -4.61 -7.77 -8.15
N GLU A 40 -4.29 -8.18 -9.39
CA GLU A 40 -5.26 -8.68 -10.37
C GLU A 40 -6.14 -9.84 -9.86
N THR A 41 -5.65 -10.63 -8.91
CA THR A 41 -6.37 -11.73 -8.26
C THR A 41 -7.20 -11.31 -7.05
N CYS A 42 -7.07 -10.07 -6.60
CA CYS A 42 -7.87 -9.47 -5.53
C CYS A 42 -9.09 -8.73 -6.10
N ALA A 43 -10.17 -8.66 -5.34
CA ALA A 43 -11.35 -7.90 -5.72
C ALA A 43 -11.22 -6.42 -5.32
N VAL A 44 -11.71 -5.50 -6.15
CA VAL A 44 -11.86 -4.09 -5.74
C VAL A 44 -12.84 -4.02 -4.57
N GLY A 45 -12.41 -3.38 -3.48
CA GLY A 45 -13.14 -3.30 -2.22
C GLY A 45 -12.81 -4.41 -1.22
N GLU A 46 -12.02 -5.42 -1.61
CA GLU A 46 -11.54 -6.46 -0.69
C GLU A 46 -10.70 -5.84 0.43
N ILE A 47 -10.88 -6.36 1.64
CA ILE A 47 -10.12 -5.97 2.83
C ILE A 47 -9.11 -7.07 3.09
N LEU A 48 -7.84 -6.71 3.10
CA LEU A 48 -6.72 -7.60 3.37
C LEU A 48 -6.11 -7.24 4.72
N ASN A 49 -5.67 -8.23 5.48
CA ASN A 49 -4.99 -8.01 6.75
C ASN A 49 -3.48 -8.30 6.63
N VAL A 50 -2.66 -7.26 6.68
CA VAL A 50 -1.21 -7.34 6.39
C VAL A 50 -0.36 -6.77 7.53
N PRO A 51 0.86 -7.29 7.75
CA PRO A 51 1.77 -6.72 8.74
C PRO A 51 2.35 -5.39 8.27
N VAL A 52 2.35 -4.40 9.15
CA VAL A 52 3.06 -3.12 8.99
C VAL A 52 4.17 -3.02 10.03
N ALA A 53 5.36 -2.57 9.63
CA ALA A 53 6.56 -2.56 10.47
C ALA A 53 7.52 -1.40 10.08
N HIS A 54 7.14 -0.15 10.37
CA HIS A 54 7.89 1.03 9.90
C HIS A 54 7.83 2.25 10.84
N ALA A 55 8.91 3.03 10.84
CA ALA A 55 8.97 4.37 11.45
C ALA A 55 8.77 5.51 10.43
N ASP A 56 9.09 5.26 9.16
CA ASP A 56 9.10 6.24 8.07
C ASP A 56 8.15 5.83 6.94
N GLY A 57 6.85 5.73 7.28
CA GLY A 57 5.81 5.23 6.38
C GLY A 57 4.86 6.26 5.80
N ASN A 58 4.96 7.53 6.22
CA ASN A 58 3.99 8.55 5.89
C ASN A 58 4.10 8.97 4.41
N TYR A 59 3.23 8.45 3.55
CA TYR A 59 3.22 8.79 2.13
C TYR A 59 2.68 10.19 1.91
N TYR A 60 3.43 10.98 1.16
CA TYR A 60 3.11 12.35 0.83
C TYR A 60 3.29 12.61 -0.66
N ILE A 61 2.36 13.36 -1.21
CA ILE A 61 2.43 13.97 -2.53
C ILE A 61 1.67 15.31 -2.47
N ASP A 62 1.99 16.24 -3.35
CA ASP A 62 1.27 17.50 -3.47
C ASP A 62 -0.12 17.31 -4.11
N ASN A 63 -0.94 18.38 -4.13
CA ASN A 63 -2.31 18.30 -4.60
C ASN A 63 -2.41 17.99 -6.11
N GLU A 64 -1.49 18.53 -6.91
CA GLU A 64 -1.42 18.25 -8.35
C GLU A 64 -1.07 16.78 -8.60
N GLY A 65 -0.05 16.26 -7.91
CA GLY A 65 0.34 14.86 -8.00
C GLY A 65 -0.74 13.92 -7.48
N LEU A 66 -1.44 14.27 -6.39
CA LEU A 66 -2.57 13.50 -5.87
C LEU A 66 -3.71 13.43 -6.90
N THR A 67 -4.03 14.55 -7.55
CA THR A 67 -5.04 14.61 -8.60
C THR A 67 -4.66 13.70 -9.77
N SER A 68 -3.41 13.79 -10.21
CA SER A 68 -2.89 12.92 -11.28
C SER A 68 -2.94 11.44 -10.90
N LEU A 69 -2.62 11.07 -9.66
CA LEU A 69 -2.72 9.68 -9.20
C LEU A 69 -4.15 9.13 -9.29
N LYS A 70 -5.15 9.95 -8.92
CA LYS A 70 -6.57 9.56 -8.98
C LYS A 70 -7.03 9.38 -10.42
N GLU A 71 -6.76 10.36 -11.28
CA GLU A 71 -7.13 10.32 -12.69
C GLU A 71 -6.54 9.11 -13.42
N ASN A 72 -5.31 8.71 -13.04
CA ASN A 72 -4.61 7.58 -13.63
C ASN A 72 -4.84 6.26 -12.87
N ASN A 73 -5.76 6.20 -11.90
CA ASN A 73 -6.05 4.97 -11.14
C ASN A 73 -4.80 4.35 -10.47
N GLN A 74 -3.87 5.17 -10.00
CA GLN A 74 -2.57 4.73 -9.48
C GLN A 74 -2.58 4.43 -7.98
N ILE A 75 -3.68 4.74 -7.28
CA ILE A 75 -3.87 4.40 -5.87
C ILE A 75 -4.42 2.98 -5.81
N LEU A 76 -3.61 2.05 -5.30
CA LEU A 76 -3.95 0.63 -5.32
C LEU A 76 -4.55 0.16 -4.00
N VAL A 77 -4.00 0.63 -2.88
CA VAL A 77 -4.45 0.23 -1.54
C VAL A 77 -4.41 1.40 -0.54
N GLN A 78 -5.40 1.42 0.36
CA GLN A 78 -5.52 2.40 1.44
C GLN A 78 -5.63 1.71 2.81
N TYR A 79 -5.12 2.34 3.86
CA TYR A 79 -5.33 1.90 5.24
C TYR A 79 -6.78 2.06 5.67
N CYS A 80 -7.35 1.01 6.24
CA CYS A 80 -8.72 1.00 6.75
C CYS A 80 -8.83 0.25 8.08
N ASP A 81 -9.97 0.36 8.73
CA ASP A 81 -10.34 -0.52 9.84
C ASP A 81 -10.90 -1.87 9.34
N THR A 82 -11.38 -2.71 10.27
CA THR A 82 -11.98 -4.02 9.98
C THR A 82 -13.26 -3.94 9.15
N SER A 83 -13.91 -2.78 9.07
CA SER A 83 -15.12 -2.55 8.26
C SER A 83 -14.80 -2.01 6.86
N GLY A 84 -13.52 -1.72 6.57
CA GLY A 84 -13.10 -1.10 5.32
C GLY A 84 -13.25 0.42 5.31
N THR A 85 -13.48 1.04 6.47
CA THR A 85 -13.54 2.50 6.61
C THR A 85 -12.13 3.07 6.68
N PRO A 86 -11.77 4.11 5.91
CA PRO A 86 -10.42 4.69 5.94
C PRO A 86 -9.99 5.11 7.33
N MET A 87 -8.75 4.81 7.71
CA MET A 87 -8.22 5.16 9.03
C MET A 87 -6.82 5.78 8.95
N VAL A 88 -6.56 6.79 9.78
CA VAL A 88 -5.24 7.42 9.86
C VAL A 88 -4.31 6.52 10.66
N LEU A 89 -3.35 5.89 9.97
CA LEU A 89 -2.33 5.06 10.60
C LEU A 89 -1.04 5.82 10.92
N ASN A 90 -0.45 6.44 9.91
CA ASN A 90 0.89 7.02 9.97
C ASN A 90 0.95 8.48 9.47
N GLY A 91 -0.19 9.03 9.05
CA GLY A 91 -0.30 10.38 8.50
C GLY A 91 -0.29 10.46 6.97
N SER A 92 -0.26 9.31 6.27
CA SER A 92 -0.27 9.29 4.81
C SER A 92 -1.46 10.03 4.23
N VAL A 93 -1.21 10.82 3.18
CA VAL A 93 -2.25 11.55 2.44
C VAL A 93 -3.31 10.57 1.95
N GLU A 94 -4.59 10.90 2.21
CA GLU A 94 -5.74 10.04 1.92
C GLU A 94 -5.58 8.57 2.34
N GLN A 95 -4.86 8.33 3.44
CA GLN A 95 -4.63 7.00 4.00
C GLN A 95 -3.98 6.03 2.98
N ILE A 96 -3.27 6.54 1.98
CA ILE A 96 -2.64 5.72 0.94
C ILE A 96 -1.57 4.83 1.56
N ALA A 97 -1.69 3.52 1.30
CA ALA A 97 -0.75 2.50 1.74
C ALA A 97 0.16 2.01 0.60
N GLY A 98 -0.28 2.16 -0.66
CA GLY A 98 0.50 1.79 -1.82
C GLY A 98 -0.03 2.36 -3.14
N VAL A 99 0.90 2.65 -4.04
CA VAL A 99 0.66 3.24 -5.37
C VAL A 99 1.48 2.54 -6.44
N CYS A 100 1.04 2.62 -7.70
CA CYS A 100 1.82 2.16 -8.85
C CYS A 100 2.24 3.30 -9.77
N ASN A 101 3.17 3.03 -10.69
CA ASN A 101 3.48 3.95 -11.78
C ASN A 101 2.38 3.94 -12.86
N LYS A 102 2.42 4.89 -13.80
CA LYS A 102 1.42 4.99 -14.88
C LYS A 102 1.34 3.75 -15.78
N LYS A 103 2.45 3.01 -15.91
CA LYS A 103 2.53 1.77 -16.69
C LYS A 103 2.06 0.52 -15.91
N LYS A 104 1.63 0.68 -14.65
CA LYS A 104 1.14 -0.39 -13.76
C LYS A 104 2.12 -1.54 -13.49
N ASN A 105 3.41 -1.34 -13.79
CA ASN A 105 4.43 -2.38 -13.67
C ASN A 105 5.43 -2.14 -12.53
N VAL A 106 5.35 -1.00 -11.85
CA VAL A 106 6.08 -0.72 -10.61
C VAL A 106 5.05 -0.48 -9.52
N PHE A 107 5.14 -1.23 -8.42
CA PHE A 107 4.26 -1.12 -7.27
C PHE A 107 5.06 -0.78 -6.01
N GLY A 108 4.72 0.33 -5.36
CA GLY A 108 5.23 0.71 -4.06
C GLY A 108 4.19 0.42 -3.00
N LEU A 109 4.58 -0.34 -1.99
CA LEU A 109 3.73 -0.73 -0.87
C LEU A 109 4.51 -0.56 0.43
N MET A 110 3.88 0.03 1.45
CA MET A 110 4.46 0.17 2.78
C MET A 110 4.19 -0.98 3.76
N PRO A 111 3.08 -1.74 3.68
CA PRO A 111 3.06 -3.04 4.35
C PRO A 111 4.14 -3.95 3.76
N HIS A 112 4.61 -4.89 4.58
CA HIS A 112 5.65 -5.87 4.22
C HIS A 112 4.97 -7.21 3.89
N PRO A 113 4.29 -7.36 2.73
CA PRO A 113 3.61 -8.60 2.39
C PRO A 113 4.59 -9.78 2.27
N GLU A 114 5.88 -9.52 2.03
CA GLU A 114 6.94 -10.54 2.03
C GLU A 114 7.12 -11.21 3.39
N ARG A 115 6.74 -10.54 4.48
CA ARG A 115 6.71 -11.12 5.84
C ARG A 115 5.44 -11.92 6.14
N ALA A 116 4.47 -11.93 5.22
CA ALA A 116 3.22 -12.68 5.29
C ALA A 116 3.17 -13.88 4.32
N ILE A 117 4.33 -14.29 3.76
CA ILE A 117 4.44 -15.46 2.86
C ILE A 117 4.72 -16.76 3.66
N GLU A 118 5.11 -16.65 4.93
CA GLU A 118 5.25 -17.81 5.83
C GLU A 118 3.93 -18.06 6.56
N LEU A 119 3.30 -19.21 6.29
CA LEU A 119 2.06 -19.70 6.94
C LEU A 119 2.13 -19.71 8.49
N LEU A 120 3.30 -19.47 9.08
CA LEU A 120 3.55 -19.43 10.51
C LEU A 120 3.29 -18.07 11.17
N LEU A 121 3.07 -16.97 10.41
CA LEU A 121 3.00 -15.60 10.98
C LEU A 121 1.65 -14.86 10.83
N GLY A 122 0.59 -15.52 10.37
CA GLY A 122 -0.78 -15.17 10.79
C GLY A 122 -1.77 -14.62 9.76
N SER A 123 -1.52 -14.68 8.45
CA SER A 123 -2.53 -14.45 7.38
C SER A 123 -2.09 -15.05 6.05
N ASP A 124 -3.02 -15.54 5.23
CA ASP A 124 -2.83 -16.05 3.87
C ASP A 124 -3.02 -14.97 2.78
N ASP A 125 -3.48 -13.77 3.15
CA ASP A 125 -3.75 -12.67 2.21
C ASP A 125 -2.50 -12.19 1.45
N GLY A 126 -1.31 -12.34 2.03
CA GLY A 126 -0.04 -12.01 1.36
C GLY A 126 0.19 -12.85 0.10
N LEU A 127 -0.21 -14.14 0.11
CA LEU A 127 -0.08 -15.04 -1.04
C LEU A 127 -0.95 -14.59 -2.21
N LYS A 128 -2.14 -14.04 -1.93
CA LYS A 128 -3.03 -13.52 -2.98
C LYS A 128 -2.39 -12.35 -3.73
N MET A 129 -1.62 -11.48 -3.06
CA MET A 129 -0.93 -10.35 -3.70
C MET A 129 0.26 -10.76 -4.58
N PHE A 130 0.74 -12.00 -4.46
CA PHE A 130 1.84 -12.52 -5.27
C PHE A 130 1.41 -13.57 -6.28
N ALA A 131 0.17 -14.08 -6.19
CA ALA A 131 -0.36 -15.09 -7.09
C ALA A 131 -0.29 -14.66 -8.57
N GLY A 132 -0.60 -13.40 -8.88
CA GLY A 132 -0.52 -12.88 -10.25
C GLY A 132 0.89 -12.85 -10.84
N LEU A 133 1.95 -12.77 -10.02
CA LEU A 133 3.34 -12.82 -10.53
C LEU A 133 3.76 -14.23 -10.96
N ALA A 134 3.09 -15.28 -10.48
CA ALA A 134 3.40 -16.67 -10.79
C ALA A 134 2.66 -17.19 -12.03
N SER A 135 1.77 -16.38 -12.62
CA SER A 135 0.97 -16.69 -13.82
C SER A 135 1.44 -15.99 -15.10
#